data_AF-A0A2M9AAC0-F1
#
_entry.id   AF-A0A2M9AAC0-F1
#
_cell.length_a   1.000
_cell.length_b   1.000
_cell.length_c   1.000
_cell.angle_alpha   90.00
_cell.angle_beta   90.00
_cell.angle_gamma   90.00
#
_symmetry.space_group_name_H-M   'P 1'
#
loop_
_entity.id
_entity.type
_entity.pdbx_description
1 polymer ?
#
loop_
_entity_poly.entity_id
_entity_poly.type
_entity_poly.pdbx_seq_one_letter_code
_entity_poly.pdbx_strand_id
1 'polypeptide(L)'
;MPRRTGVADLPLHSGTVPRWLADRMRDMGRLIAESIVENYGKKEFLVRLSDPLWFQSFGAVLGMDWHSSGITTSVMYALKRGLNPIAKELGIRVCGGRGKYSRETPQELWEVANATGLDGYALERTSKLCAKVDNTAVQDGFQLYQHNFIVTDEGDWAVVQQGMNSGAKSARRYHWCSSNLRSFVEDPHTAVIGENRGQILNLTAEKARRTRSSILDFSHEDPGRMMREIVQIVQPNASIIVPAQTDLFLPTPDPIIVSTNRDCRMPAHHEVRPEDVDLKRLGGVLATAYESEPKDFESLLLTPGLGPRTLQSLTLVSEVINGTPSRFHDPARFSFAHGGKDGHPFPVPTRVYDESIRVLGDSIEKAKLGDRDKMECLNRLYQTQLAVERNCSPLADFDKTIAHEKAHSEEWGGRTVGD
;
A
#
# COMPACT_ATOMS: atom_id res chain seq x y z
N MET A 1 -8.02 -0.05 20.83
CA MET A 1 -7.19 -0.98 20.06
C MET A 1 -6.93 -0.36 18.70
N PRO A 2 -5.70 -0.39 18.15
CA PRO A 2 -5.46 -0.07 16.75
C PRO A 2 -6.35 -0.98 15.90
N ARG A 3 -7.19 -0.40 15.04
CA ARG A 3 -7.99 -1.19 14.09
C ARG A 3 -7.08 -1.53 12.90
N ARG A 4 -6.74 -2.81 12.72
CA ARG A 4 -6.14 -3.29 11.46
C ARG A 4 -7.05 -2.88 10.30
N THR A 5 -6.50 -2.15 9.33
CA THR A 5 -7.30 -1.49 8.28
C THR A 5 -7.57 -2.38 7.07
N GLY A 6 -6.85 -3.50 6.94
CA GLY A 6 -7.18 -4.61 6.06
C GLY A 6 -6.04 -5.63 5.91
N VAL A 7 -6.25 -6.67 5.11
CA VAL A 7 -5.25 -7.67 4.70
C VAL A 7 -5.30 -7.82 3.18
N ALA A 8 -4.17 -8.07 2.53
CA ALA A 8 -4.03 -8.50 1.13
C ALA A 8 -2.94 -9.58 1.03
N ASP A 9 -2.91 -10.39 -0.03
CA ASP A 9 -1.84 -11.38 -0.31
C ASP A 9 -1.00 -10.91 -1.52
N LEU A 10 0.28 -11.30 -1.63
CA LEU A 10 1.20 -10.76 -2.64
C LEU A 10 2.13 -11.85 -3.24
N PRO A 11 1.76 -12.46 -4.39
CA PRO A 11 2.67 -13.33 -5.16
C PRO A 11 3.93 -12.59 -5.66
N LEU A 12 5.09 -13.26 -5.64
CA LEU A 12 6.32 -12.70 -6.19
C LEU A 12 6.30 -12.68 -7.72
N HIS A 13 6.49 -11.51 -8.31
CA HIS A 13 6.69 -11.36 -9.76
C HIS A 13 8.12 -10.91 -10.09
N SER A 14 8.70 -11.52 -11.12
CA SER A 14 9.98 -11.12 -11.71
C SER A 14 9.74 -10.18 -12.89
N GLY A 15 10.35 -8.99 -12.86
CA GLY A 15 10.28 -8.03 -13.97
C GLY A 15 10.66 -6.62 -13.51
N THR A 16 11.22 -5.83 -14.43
CA THR A 16 11.51 -4.41 -14.20
C THR A 16 10.44 -3.59 -14.90
N VAL A 17 9.87 -2.60 -14.22
CA VAL A 17 8.93 -1.68 -14.86
C VAL A 17 9.68 -0.86 -15.91
N PRO A 18 9.27 -0.87 -17.19
CA PRO A 18 9.96 -0.15 -18.25
C PRO A 18 9.82 1.35 -18.05
N ARG A 19 10.78 2.12 -18.59
CA ARG A 19 10.83 3.58 -18.41
C ARG A 19 9.55 4.29 -18.83
N TRP A 20 8.93 3.86 -19.93
CA TRP A 20 7.69 4.47 -20.43
C TRP A 20 6.54 4.38 -19.42
N LEU A 21 6.47 3.30 -18.64
CA LEU A 21 5.45 3.14 -17.59
C LEU A 21 5.90 3.84 -16.31
N ALA A 22 7.18 3.68 -15.92
CA ALA A 22 7.72 4.27 -14.72
C ALA A 22 7.64 5.81 -14.70
N ASP A 23 7.79 6.47 -15.85
CA ASP A 23 7.65 7.93 -15.97
C ASP A 23 6.18 8.37 -15.83
N ARG A 24 5.21 7.63 -16.39
CA ARG A 24 3.77 7.88 -16.20
C ARG A 24 3.33 7.65 -14.75
N MET A 25 3.79 6.56 -14.14
CA MET A 25 3.54 6.26 -12.73
C MET A 25 4.06 7.38 -11.82
N ARG A 26 5.25 7.93 -12.12
CA ARG A 26 5.82 9.07 -11.41
C ARG A 26 4.88 10.27 -11.48
N ASP A 27 4.44 10.63 -12.68
CA ASP A 27 3.63 11.84 -12.90
C ASP A 27 2.23 11.70 -12.30
N MET A 28 1.52 10.61 -12.58
CA MET A 28 0.20 10.35 -11.98
C MET A 28 0.28 10.18 -10.46
N GLY A 29 1.28 9.45 -9.95
CA GLY A 29 1.47 9.25 -8.52
C GLY A 29 1.77 10.56 -7.78
N ARG A 30 2.53 11.46 -8.40
CA ARG A 30 2.77 12.82 -7.91
C ARG A 30 1.46 13.61 -7.83
N LEU A 31 0.70 13.66 -8.94
CA LEU A 31 -0.54 14.44 -9.01
C LEU A 31 -1.61 13.96 -8.01
N ILE A 32 -1.76 12.64 -7.84
CA ILE A 32 -2.66 12.06 -6.84
C ILE A 32 -2.22 12.46 -5.43
N ALA A 33 -0.93 12.38 -5.12
CA ALA A 33 -0.42 12.78 -3.81
C ALA A 33 -0.60 14.28 -3.55
N GLU A 34 -0.27 15.15 -4.52
CA GLU A 34 -0.51 16.60 -4.42
C GLU A 34 -1.99 16.89 -4.15
N SER A 35 -2.90 16.23 -4.88
CA SER A 35 -4.34 16.43 -4.70
C SER A 35 -4.82 15.99 -3.31
N ILE A 36 -4.32 14.87 -2.78
CA ILE A 36 -4.68 14.41 -1.43
C ILE A 36 -4.14 15.38 -0.38
N VAL A 37 -2.90 15.84 -0.52
CA VAL A 37 -2.26 16.74 0.44
C VAL A 37 -2.96 18.10 0.47
N GLU A 38 -3.31 18.65 -0.69
CA GLU A 38 -4.02 19.93 -0.79
C GLU A 38 -5.44 19.85 -0.20
N ASN A 39 -6.17 18.76 -0.44
CA ASN A 39 -7.56 18.61 0.01
C ASN A 39 -7.70 18.13 1.46
N TYR A 40 -6.82 17.25 1.90
CA TYR A 40 -6.99 16.51 3.16
C TYR A 40 -5.77 16.59 4.09
N GLY A 41 -4.67 17.20 3.63
CA GLY A 41 -3.46 17.38 4.41
C GLY A 41 -2.47 16.21 4.31
N LYS A 42 -1.22 16.49 4.72
CA LYS A 42 -0.08 15.56 4.66
C LYS A 42 -0.33 14.28 5.47
N LYS A 43 -0.93 14.44 6.65
CA LYS A 43 -1.22 13.32 7.57
C LYS A 43 -2.20 12.32 6.98
N GLU A 44 -3.22 12.80 6.27
CA GLU A 44 -4.18 11.92 5.60
C GLU A 44 -3.50 11.10 4.50
N PHE A 45 -2.61 11.70 3.72
CA PHE A 45 -1.83 10.96 2.73
C PHE A 45 -1.00 9.82 3.35
N LEU A 46 -0.37 10.06 4.50
CA LEU A 46 0.35 9.02 5.24
C LEU A 46 -0.57 7.92 5.77
N VAL A 47 -1.75 8.26 6.29
CA VAL A 47 -2.74 7.29 6.75
C VAL A 47 -3.17 6.40 5.59
N ARG A 48 -3.45 6.96 4.42
CA ARG A 48 -3.85 6.22 3.22
C ARG A 48 -2.73 5.33 2.69
N LEU A 49 -1.49 5.80 2.65
CA LEU A 49 -0.33 4.97 2.29
C LEU A 49 -0.15 3.77 3.24
N SER A 50 -0.54 3.93 4.51
CA SER A 50 -0.50 2.85 5.50
C SER A 50 -1.68 1.88 5.41
N ASP A 51 -2.74 2.23 4.66
CA ASP A 51 -3.87 1.34 4.39
C ASP A 51 -3.52 0.39 3.22
N PRO A 52 -3.55 -0.93 3.43
CA PRO A 52 -3.08 -1.89 2.43
C PRO A 52 -3.98 -1.97 1.20
N LEU A 53 -5.28 -1.78 1.37
CA LEU A 53 -6.27 -1.89 0.30
C LEU A 53 -6.26 -0.64 -0.57
N TRP A 54 -6.16 0.54 0.06
CA TRP A 54 -5.92 1.78 -0.65
C TRP A 54 -4.59 1.73 -1.39
N PHE A 55 -3.50 1.28 -0.76
CA PHE A 55 -2.18 1.18 -1.39
C PHE A 55 -2.19 0.23 -2.60
N GLN A 56 -2.90 -0.89 -2.51
CA GLN A 56 -3.06 -1.81 -3.62
C GLN A 56 -3.86 -1.18 -4.77
N SER A 57 -4.97 -0.51 -4.46
CA SER A 57 -5.83 0.18 -5.41
C SER A 57 -5.07 1.32 -6.12
N PHE A 58 -4.28 2.08 -5.37
CA PHE A 58 -3.39 3.11 -5.89
C PHE A 58 -2.37 2.52 -6.87
N GLY A 59 -1.75 1.39 -6.52
CA GLY A 59 -0.88 0.67 -7.45
C GLY A 59 -1.56 0.23 -8.74
N ALA A 60 -2.80 -0.29 -8.64
CA ALA A 60 -3.59 -0.70 -9.80
C ALA A 60 -3.95 0.49 -10.70
N VAL A 61 -4.35 1.64 -10.13
CA VAL A 61 -4.57 2.88 -10.91
C VAL A 61 -3.31 3.32 -11.64
N LEU A 62 -2.13 3.10 -11.06
CA LEU A 62 -0.87 3.45 -11.71
C LEU A 62 -0.46 2.50 -12.86
N GLY A 63 -1.27 1.48 -13.16
CA GLY A 63 -1.04 0.53 -14.26
C GLY A 63 -0.22 -0.70 -13.87
N MET A 64 -0.13 -1.00 -12.57
CA MET A 64 0.45 -2.26 -12.09
C MET A 64 -0.62 -3.35 -12.02
N ASP A 65 -0.21 -4.61 -12.20
CA ASP A 65 -1.14 -5.73 -12.02
C ASP A 65 -1.61 -5.77 -10.56
N TRP A 66 -2.93 -5.78 -10.37
CA TRP A 66 -3.61 -5.51 -9.11
C TRP A 66 -3.22 -6.41 -7.93
N HIS A 67 -2.76 -7.62 -8.18
CA HIS A 67 -2.32 -8.60 -7.16
C HIS A 67 -0.79 -8.66 -6.98
N SER A 68 -0.02 -7.80 -7.67
CA SER A 68 1.44 -7.97 -7.78
C SER A 68 2.22 -7.53 -6.54
N SER A 69 3.16 -8.35 -6.05
CA SER A 69 4.17 -7.89 -5.07
C SER A 69 5.04 -6.76 -5.60
N GLY A 70 5.11 -6.57 -6.92
CA GLY A 70 5.85 -5.51 -7.58
C GLY A 70 5.24 -4.12 -7.37
N ILE A 71 3.98 -4.04 -6.93
CA ILE A 71 3.31 -2.77 -6.60
C ILE A 71 4.16 -1.99 -5.59
N THR A 72 4.59 -2.61 -4.51
CA THR A 72 5.33 -1.92 -3.44
C THR A 72 6.62 -1.30 -3.93
N THR A 73 7.40 -2.03 -4.74
CA THR A 73 8.64 -1.48 -5.30
C THR A 73 8.34 -0.34 -6.27
N SER A 74 7.37 -0.54 -7.17
CA SER A 74 7.12 0.36 -8.29
C SER A 74 6.42 1.65 -7.85
N VAL A 75 5.41 1.55 -6.99
CA VAL A 75 4.69 2.69 -6.41
C VAL A 75 5.63 3.52 -5.55
N MET A 76 6.39 2.91 -4.64
CA MET A 76 7.30 3.67 -3.78
C MET A 76 8.43 4.33 -4.58
N TYR A 77 8.91 3.69 -5.66
CA TYR A 77 9.88 4.29 -6.56
C TYR A 77 9.29 5.47 -7.35
N ALA A 78 8.06 5.33 -7.86
CA ALA A 78 7.33 6.40 -8.56
C ALA A 78 7.11 7.61 -7.65
N LEU A 79 6.62 7.38 -6.41
CA LEU A 79 6.44 8.43 -5.41
C LEU A 79 7.78 9.09 -5.04
N LYS A 80 8.84 8.33 -4.82
CA LYS A 80 10.17 8.91 -4.53
C LYS A 80 10.63 9.83 -5.65
N ARG A 81 10.48 9.43 -6.91
CA ARG A 81 10.84 10.24 -8.07
C ARG A 81 9.93 11.45 -8.28
N GLY A 82 8.65 11.32 -7.94
CA GLY A 82 7.63 12.36 -8.18
C GLY A 82 7.59 13.42 -7.08
N LEU A 83 7.69 13.01 -5.82
CA LEU A 83 7.52 13.89 -4.66
C LEU A 83 8.82 14.55 -4.22
N ASN A 84 9.95 13.84 -4.23
CA ASN A 84 11.20 14.40 -3.71
C ASN A 84 11.66 15.70 -4.41
N PRO A 85 11.48 15.89 -5.74
CA PRO A 85 11.79 17.16 -6.39
C PRO A 85 11.00 18.35 -5.86
N ILE A 86 9.78 18.13 -5.34
CA ILE A 86 8.89 19.16 -4.79
C ILE A 86 8.73 19.06 -3.27
N ALA A 87 9.56 18.26 -2.59
CA ALA A 87 9.40 17.94 -1.17
C ALA A 87 9.39 19.17 -0.25
N LYS A 88 10.09 20.24 -0.64
CA LYS A 88 10.13 21.50 0.11
C LYS A 88 8.77 22.22 0.10
N GLU A 89 8.05 22.17 -1.01
CA GLU A 89 6.75 22.81 -1.17
C GLU A 89 5.63 21.93 -0.62
N LEU A 90 5.67 20.63 -0.94
CA LEU A 90 4.68 19.66 -0.51
C LEU A 90 4.79 19.31 0.99
N GLY A 91 5.98 19.48 1.58
CA GLY A 91 6.27 19.10 2.96
C GLY A 91 6.33 17.59 3.18
N ILE A 92 6.56 16.78 2.13
CA ILE A 92 6.66 15.31 2.21
C ILE A 92 7.91 14.85 1.47
N ARG A 93 8.68 13.94 2.09
CA ARG A 93 9.84 13.29 1.49
C ARG A 93 9.75 11.78 1.63
N VAL A 94 10.09 11.07 0.55
CA VAL A 94 10.18 9.60 0.53
C VAL A 94 11.64 9.21 0.61
N CYS A 95 11.99 8.49 1.68
CA CYS A 95 13.31 7.96 1.94
C CYS A 95 13.35 6.44 1.70
N GLY A 96 14.55 5.93 1.45
CA GLY A 96 14.82 4.51 1.29
C GLY A 96 14.46 3.96 -0.10
N GLY A 97 14.22 2.64 -0.16
CA GLY A 97 13.88 1.93 -1.38
C GLY A 97 14.24 0.44 -1.30
N ARG A 98 14.44 -0.17 -2.46
CA ARG A 98 14.82 -1.58 -2.59
C ARG A 98 16.34 -1.77 -2.50
N GLY A 99 16.78 -2.86 -1.87
CA GLY A 99 18.19 -3.27 -1.89
C GLY A 99 19.11 -2.26 -1.21
N LYS A 100 20.11 -1.72 -1.92
CA LYS A 100 21.05 -0.75 -1.35
C LYS A 100 20.35 0.51 -0.80
N TYR A 101 19.32 0.98 -1.49
CA TYR A 101 18.58 2.19 -1.08
C TYR A 101 17.88 2.02 0.26
N SER A 102 17.47 0.80 0.63
CA SER A 102 16.92 0.53 1.98
C SER A 102 17.90 0.88 3.10
N ARG A 103 19.21 0.66 2.85
CA ARG A 103 20.29 0.91 3.80
C ARG A 103 20.71 2.37 3.87
N GLU A 104 20.37 3.16 2.85
CA GLU A 104 20.64 4.60 2.77
C GLU A 104 19.57 5.43 3.53
N THR A 105 18.45 4.82 3.92
CA THR A 105 17.35 5.51 4.62
C THR A 105 17.78 6.36 5.82
N PRO A 106 18.64 5.88 6.74
CA PRO A 106 19.11 6.71 7.86
C PRO A 106 19.77 8.02 7.40
N GLN A 107 20.62 7.96 6.37
CA GLN A 107 21.29 9.14 5.82
C GLN A 107 20.28 10.11 5.19
N GLU A 108 19.34 9.60 4.39
CA GLU A 108 18.29 10.43 3.79
C GLU A 108 17.37 11.08 4.84
N LEU A 109 17.14 10.43 5.98
CA LEU A 109 16.39 11.01 7.11
C LEU A 109 17.18 12.10 7.84
N TRP A 110 18.50 11.97 7.94
CA TRP A 110 19.36 13.04 8.43
C TRP A 110 19.33 14.28 7.51
N GLU A 111 19.27 14.08 6.19
CA GLU A 111 19.06 15.20 5.25
C GLU A 111 17.72 15.91 5.49
N VAL A 112 16.64 15.15 5.75
CA VAL A 112 15.33 15.72 6.09
C VAL A 112 15.42 16.51 7.39
N ALA A 113 16.00 15.93 8.44
CA ALA A 113 16.18 16.55 9.74
C ALA A 113 16.95 17.87 9.64
N ASN A 114 18.07 17.88 8.91
CA ASN A 114 18.87 19.08 8.68
C ASN A 114 18.11 20.17 7.92
N ALA A 115 17.22 19.80 6.99
CA ALA A 115 16.44 20.74 6.20
C ALA A 115 15.21 21.31 6.95
N THR A 116 14.68 20.59 7.93
CA THR A 116 13.38 20.88 8.58
C THR A 116 13.51 21.25 10.06
N GLY A 117 14.64 20.93 10.71
CA GLY A 117 14.83 21.08 12.15
C GLY A 117 14.27 19.93 13.00
N LEU A 118 13.81 18.84 12.36
CA LEU A 118 13.36 17.64 13.07
C LEU A 118 14.52 16.91 13.77
N ASP A 119 14.20 16.09 14.78
CA ASP A 119 15.19 15.27 15.48
C ASP A 119 15.66 14.10 14.60
N GLY A 120 16.84 14.24 14.00
CA GLY A 120 17.46 13.21 13.16
C GLY A 120 17.75 11.90 13.90
N TYR A 121 18.10 11.96 15.19
CA TYR A 121 18.32 10.75 16.00
C TYR A 121 17.02 9.99 16.22
N ALA A 122 15.93 10.70 16.52
CA ALA A 122 14.60 10.09 16.67
C ALA A 122 14.11 9.45 15.37
N LEU A 123 14.29 10.12 14.22
CA LEU A 123 13.90 9.59 12.91
C LEU A 123 14.73 8.34 12.54
N GLU A 124 16.05 8.40 12.69
CA GLU A 124 16.93 7.25 12.43
C GLU A 124 16.57 6.06 13.33
N ARG A 125 16.37 6.30 14.62
CA ARG A 125 15.97 5.27 15.58
C ARG A 125 14.62 4.64 15.18
N THR A 126 13.66 5.47 14.77
CA THR A 126 12.33 5.03 14.35
C THR A 126 12.40 4.17 13.10
N SER A 127 13.16 4.58 12.07
CA SER A 127 13.40 3.79 10.86
C SER A 127 14.04 2.42 11.19
N LYS A 128 15.09 2.41 12.01
CA LYS A 128 15.77 1.17 12.44
C LYS A 128 14.84 0.25 13.22
N LEU A 129 14.03 0.79 14.13
CA LEU A 129 13.08 -0.01 14.92
C LEU A 129 12.02 -0.65 14.03
N CYS A 130 11.41 0.09 13.10
CA CYS A 130 10.42 -0.48 12.17
C CYS A 130 11.03 -1.64 11.37
N ALA A 131 12.25 -1.48 10.86
CA ALA A 131 12.93 -2.55 10.12
C ALA A 131 13.29 -3.76 11.00
N LYS A 132 13.76 -3.53 12.23
CA LYS A 132 14.13 -4.61 13.17
C LYS A 132 12.92 -5.37 13.68
N VAL A 133 11.81 -4.70 13.90
CA VAL A 133 10.57 -5.35 14.32
C VAL A 133 10.10 -6.33 13.25
N ASP A 134 10.01 -5.87 12.00
CA ASP A 134 9.52 -6.68 10.88
C ASP A 134 10.46 -7.83 10.54
N ASN A 135 11.77 -7.63 10.68
CA ASN A 135 12.77 -8.64 10.33
C ASN A 135 13.17 -9.57 11.49
N THR A 136 12.83 -9.27 12.74
CA THR A 136 13.37 -10.00 13.92
C THR A 136 12.34 -10.28 15.00
N ALA A 137 11.46 -9.32 15.32
CA ALA A 137 10.42 -9.54 16.32
C ALA A 137 9.25 -10.36 15.74
N VAL A 138 8.96 -10.19 14.44
CA VAL A 138 8.05 -11.03 13.67
C VAL A 138 8.88 -12.12 12.97
N GLN A 139 8.92 -13.32 13.55
CA GLN A 139 9.71 -14.45 13.01
C GLN A 139 8.82 -15.32 12.12
N ASP A 140 8.48 -14.79 10.95
CA ASP A 140 7.62 -15.42 9.96
C ASP A 140 8.38 -16.01 8.76
N GLY A 141 9.72 -15.94 8.80
CA GLY A 141 10.59 -16.45 7.74
C GLY A 141 10.73 -15.52 6.53
N PHE A 142 10.24 -14.28 6.59
CA PHE A 142 10.46 -13.27 5.55
C PHE A 142 11.65 -12.38 5.91
N GLN A 143 12.54 -12.16 4.96
CA GLN A 143 13.70 -11.26 5.10
C GLN A 143 13.42 -9.96 4.36
N LEU A 144 13.54 -8.83 5.05
CA LEU A 144 13.35 -7.50 4.46
C LEU A 144 14.36 -7.25 3.35
N TYR A 145 13.85 -6.79 2.21
CA TYR A 145 14.67 -6.38 1.07
C TYR A 145 14.30 -4.99 0.54
N GLN A 146 13.20 -4.42 1.03
CA GLN A 146 12.73 -3.08 0.71
C GLN A 146 12.27 -2.39 2.00
N HIS A 147 12.72 -1.16 2.19
CA HIS A 147 12.33 -0.28 3.29
C HIS A 147 12.11 1.12 2.72
N ASN A 148 10.89 1.63 2.82
CA ASN A 148 10.56 3.00 2.47
C ASN A 148 9.99 3.74 3.68
N PHE A 149 10.56 4.90 3.97
CA PHE A 149 10.15 5.77 5.07
C PHE A 149 9.64 7.08 4.48
N ILE A 150 8.36 7.37 4.63
CA ILE A 150 7.73 8.59 4.14
C ILE A 150 7.56 9.51 5.35
N VAL A 151 8.14 10.71 5.28
CA VAL A 151 8.18 11.65 6.40
C VAL A 151 7.71 13.03 5.96
N THR A 152 6.96 13.69 6.83
CA THR A 152 6.55 15.09 6.65
C THR A 152 7.55 16.03 7.30
N ASP A 153 7.57 17.28 6.86
CA ASP A 153 8.27 18.39 7.53
C ASP A 153 7.76 18.67 8.96
N GLU A 154 6.57 18.18 9.32
CA GLU A 154 5.99 18.22 10.68
C GLU A 154 6.38 17.02 11.55
N GLY A 155 7.09 16.03 11.00
CA GLY A 155 7.57 14.86 11.73
C GLY A 155 6.61 13.67 11.80
N ASP A 156 5.40 13.79 11.24
CA ASP A 156 4.52 12.64 10.99
C ASP A 156 5.12 11.74 9.89
N TRP A 157 4.93 10.42 10.01
CA TRP A 157 5.54 9.45 9.10
C TRP A 157 4.68 8.20 8.86
N ALA A 158 4.94 7.54 7.73
CA ALA A 158 4.48 6.20 7.43
C ALA A 158 5.65 5.37 6.89
N VAL A 159 5.64 4.06 7.16
CA VAL A 159 6.66 3.13 6.67
C VAL A 159 5.97 1.99 5.92
N VAL A 160 6.43 1.75 4.70
CA VAL A 160 5.99 0.62 3.86
C VAL A 160 7.22 -0.23 3.56
N GLN A 161 7.20 -1.47 4.04
CA GLN A 161 8.33 -2.42 3.93
C GLN A 161 7.88 -3.69 3.24
N GLN A 162 8.83 -4.38 2.60
CA GLN A 162 8.57 -5.69 2.02
C GLN A 162 9.68 -6.68 2.35
N GLY A 163 9.26 -7.81 2.91
CA GLY A 163 10.05 -9.01 3.08
C GLY A 163 9.79 -10.02 1.98
N MET A 164 10.80 -10.84 1.70
CA MET A 164 10.67 -11.99 0.79
C MET A 164 11.02 -13.27 1.51
N ASN A 165 10.34 -14.35 1.14
CA ASN A 165 10.73 -15.71 1.49
C ASN A 165 11.12 -16.45 0.21
N SER A 166 12.42 -16.63 -0.01
CA SER A 166 12.96 -17.21 -1.23
C SER A 166 12.54 -18.67 -1.45
N GLY A 167 12.38 -19.45 -0.38
CA GLY A 167 11.93 -20.85 -0.48
C GLY A 167 10.46 -20.94 -0.86
N ALA A 168 9.64 -20.06 -0.30
CA ALA A 168 8.20 -19.96 -0.57
C ALA A 168 7.85 -19.27 -1.89
N LYS A 169 8.80 -18.52 -2.47
CA LYS A 169 8.55 -17.57 -3.57
C LYS A 169 7.39 -16.60 -3.28
N SER A 170 7.29 -16.12 -2.04
CA SER A 170 6.25 -15.17 -1.63
C SER A 170 6.84 -13.89 -1.03
N ALA A 171 6.05 -12.82 -1.09
CA ALA A 171 6.36 -11.56 -0.43
C ALA A 171 5.40 -11.31 0.74
N ARG A 172 5.88 -10.55 1.72
CA ARG A 172 5.06 -10.01 2.79
C ARG A 172 5.34 -8.53 2.95
N ARG A 173 4.28 -7.73 2.94
CA ARG A 173 4.33 -6.28 3.07
C ARG A 173 3.86 -5.86 4.45
N TYR A 174 4.55 -4.88 5.03
CA TYR A 174 4.30 -4.37 6.37
C TYR A 174 4.07 -2.87 6.29
N HIS A 175 3.00 -2.39 6.93
CA HIS A 175 2.64 -0.98 6.96
C HIS A 175 2.62 -0.46 8.39
N TRP A 176 3.17 0.74 8.55
CA TRP A 176 3.24 1.47 9.79
C TRP A 176 2.78 2.91 9.57
N CYS A 177 2.24 3.54 10.60
CA CYS A 177 1.87 4.95 10.59
C CYS A 177 2.03 5.57 11.98
N SER A 178 2.69 6.73 12.06
CA SER A 178 2.87 7.49 13.31
C SER A 178 1.54 7.78 14.00
N SER A 179 0.49 8.09 13.22
CA SER A 179 -0.83 8.48 13.73
C SER A 179 -1.49 7.47 14.66
N ASN A 180 -1.19 6.18 14.49
CA ASN A 180 -1.81 5.09 15.26
C ASN A 180 -0.79 4.34 16.15
N LEU A 181 0.48 4.73 16.12
CA LEU A 181 1.54 4.03 16.83
C LEU A 181 1.51 4.35 18.32
N ARG A 182 1.34 3.31 19.15
CA ARG A 182 1.39 3.42 20.63
C ARG A 182 2.66 2.83 21.21
N SER A 183 3.21 1.82 20.54
CA SER A 183 4.42 1.12 20.92
C SER A 183 5.05 0.56 19.65
N PHE A 184 6.38 0.51 19.61
CA PHE A 184 7.10 -0.16 18.52
C PHE A 184 7.08 -1.69 18.63
N VAL A 185 6.76 -2.23 19.81
CA VAL A 185 6.89 -3.67 20.11
C VAL A 185 5.60 -4.31 20.61
N GLU A 186 4.49 -3.58 20.55
CA GLU A 186 3.16 -4.09 20.95
C GLU A 186 2.14 -3.73 19.87
N ASP A 187 1.81 -4.73 19.04
CA ASP A 187 0.92 -4.64 17.88
C ASP A 187 1.08 -3.34 17.08
N PRO A 188 2.31 -3.07 16.57
CA PRO A 188 2.67 -1.75 16.06
C PRO A 188 2.20 -1.48 14.62
N HIS A 189 1.92 -2.53 13.86
CA HIS A 189 1.57 -2.44 12.45
C HIS A 189 0.15 -1.90 12.25
N THR A 190 0.00 -1.02 11.26
CA THR A 190 -1.31 -0.72 10.69
C THR A 190 -1.85 -1.94 9.94
N ALA A 191 -0.98 -2.62 9.19
CA ALA A 191 -1.31 -3.83 8.45
C ALA A 191 -0.08 -4.71 8.15
N VAL A 192 -0.31 -6.02 8.03
CA VAL A 192 0.65 -7.01 7.53
C VAL A 192 -0.06 -7.84 6.45
N ILE A 193 0.56 -7.96 5.29
CA ILE A 193 -0.05 -8.36 4.02
C ILE A 193 0.80 -9.48 3.41
N GLY A 194 0.21 -10.64 3.16
CA GLY A 194 0.88 -11.79 2.59
C GLY A 194 0.30 -13.09 3.11
N GLU A 195 0.54 -14.17 2.38
CA GLU A 195 -0.07 -15.47 2.68
C GLU A 195 0.16 -15.90 4.13
N ASN A 196 -0.89 -16.41 4.76
CA ASN A 196 -0.78 -17.04 6.07
C ASN A 196 -0.04 -18.37 5.94
N ARG A 197 1.11 -18.50 6.63
CA ARG A 197 1.97 -19.70 6.60
C ARG A 197 1.82 -20.56 7.86
N GLY A 198 0.73 -20.39 8.60
CA GLY A 198 0.45 -21.08 9.86
C GLY A 198 0.94 -20.31 11.08
N GLN A 199 1.32 -21.04 12.13
CA GLN A 199 1.79 -20.45 13.39
C GLN A 199 3.18 -19.84 13.20
N ILE A 200 3.35 -18.61 13.68
CA ILE A 200 4.62 -17.88 13.66
C ILE A 200 4.95 -17.40 15.06
N LEU A 201 6.24 -17.22 15.37
CA LEU A 201 6.64 -16.55 16.60
C LEU A 201 6.55 -15.04 16.38
N ASN A 202 5.58 -14.40 17.03
CA ASN A 202 5.41 -12.94 16.97
C ASN A 202 5.66 -12.31 18.35
N LEU A 203 6.88 -11.82 18.55
CA LEU A 203 7.26 -11.11 19.77
C LEU A 203 6.62 -9.72 19.87
N THR A 204 5.92 -9.24 18.84
CA THR A 204 5.17 -7.97 18.92
C THR A 204 3.75 -8.11 19.42
N ALA A 205 3.22 -9.34 19.52
CA ALA A 205 1.86 -9.54 20.00
C ALA A 205 1.72 -8.97 21.43
N GLU A 206 0.58 -8.36 21.76
CA GLU A 206 0.31 -7.85 23.10
C GLU A 206 0.55 -8.92 24.18
N LYS A 207 0.11 -10.16 23.92
CA LYS A 207 0.28 -11.30 24.83
C LYS A 207 1.75 -11.73 25.03
N ALA A 208 2.67 -11.32 24.15
CA ALA A 208 4.09 -11.65 24.26
C ALA A 208 4.86 -10.71 25.22
N ARG A 209 4.18 -9.80 25.93
CA ARG A 209 4.83 -8.84 26.87
C ARG A 209 5.72 -9.52 27.89
N ARG A 210 5.23 -10.56 28.56
CA ARG A 210 6.02 -11.32 29.55
C ARG A 210 7.26 -11.95 28.92
N THR A 211 7.11 -12.55 27.73
CA THR A 211 8.22 -13.14 26.98
C THR A 211 9.28 -12.09 26.65
N ARG A 212 8.88 -10.89 26.18
CA ARG A 212 9.82 -9.78 25.93
C ARG A 212 10.57 -9.37 27.19
N SER A 213 9.88 -9.23 28.32
CA SER A 213 10.51 -8.91 29.61
C SER A 213 11.51 -9.98 30.04
N SER A 214 11.13 -11.25 29.99
CA SER A 214 12.02 -12.35 30.35
C SER A 214 13.26 -12.44 29.45
N ILE A 215 13.13 -12.17 28.14
CA ILE A 215 14.29 -12.10 27.23
C ILE A 215 15.29 -11.03 27.70
N LEU A 216 14.79 -9.86 28.13
CA LEU A 216 15.64 -8.80 28.66
C LEU A 216 16.29 -9.21 29.99
N ASP A 217 15.53 -9.81 30.90
CA ASP A 217 16.04 -10.29 32.18
C ASP A 217 17.18 -11.30 31.95
N PHE A 218 16.98 -12.29 31.08
CA PHE A 218 18.00 -13.27 30.70
C PHE A 218 19.24 -12.62 30.05
N SER A 219 19.07 -11.56 29.28
CA SER A 219 20.20 -10.86 28.66
C SER A 219 21.13 -10.17 29.66
N HIS A 220 20.66 -9.96 30.90
CA HIS A 220 21.43 -9.39 32.00
C HIS A 220 22.01 -10.46 32.94
N GLU A 221 21.73 -11.74 32.73
CA GLU A 221 22.28 -12.83 33.53
C GLU A 221 23.72 -13.18 33.14
N ASP A 222 24.45 -13.79 34.08
CA ASP A 222 25.82 -14.27 33.85
C ASP A 222 25.81 -15.50 32.93
N PRO A 223 26.42 -15.45 31.73
CA PRO A 223 26.41 -16.58 30.79
C PRO A 223 27.06 -17.84 31.37
N GLY A 224 28.07 -17.69 32.25
CA GLY A 224 28.75 -18.82 32.88
C GLY A 224 27.88 -19.56 33.90
N ARG A 225 27.02 -18.83 34.61
CA ARG A 225 25.98 -19.39 35.47
C ARG A 225 24.90 -20.08 34.64
N MET A 226 24.37 -19.41 33.61
CA MET A 226 23.35 -19.98 32.73
C MET A 226 23.83 -21.30 32.10
N MET A 227 25.05 -21.34 31.56
CA MET A 227 25.59 -22.57 30.94
C MET A 227 25.74 -23.70 31.95
N ARG A 228 26.14 -23.42 33.19
CA ARG A 228 26.21 -24.45 34.25
C ARG A 228 24.83 -24.99 34.62
N GLU A 229 23.84 -24.11 34.76
CA GLU A 229 22.46 -24.51 35.06
C GLU A 229 21.86 -25.30 33.88
N ILE A 230 22.08 -24.88 32.63
CA ILE A 230 21.65 -25.61 31.43
C ILE A 230 22.29 -27.00 31.36
N VAL A 231 23.60 -27.11 31.62
CA VAL A 231 24.28 -28.42 31.65
C VAL A 231 23.67 -29.31 32.73
N GLN A 232 23.33 -28.78 33.91
CA GLN A 232 22.67 -29.55 34.97
C GLN A 232 21.23 -29.96 34.60
N ILE A 233 20.51 -29.17 33.80
CA ILE A 233 19.16 -29.50 33.33
C ILE A 233 19.19 -30.54 32.21
N VAL A 234 20.13 -30.42 31.26
CA VAL A 234 20.26 -31.29 30.08
C VAL A 234 20.98 -32.59 30.42
N GLN A 235 21.92 -32.53 31.36
CA GLN A 235 22.63 -33.68 31.94
C GLN A 235 22.42 -33.69 33.46
N PRO A 236 21.19 -34.00 33.92
CA PRO A 236 20.97 -34.15 35.35
C PRO A 236 21.87 -35.29 35.83
N ASN A 237 22.73 -35.01 36.82
CA ASN A 237 23.37 -36.08 37.57
C ASN A 237 22.25 -37.04 38.01
N ALA A 238 22.45 -38.35 37.77
CA ALA A 238 21.43 -39.41 37.85
C ALA A 238 20.72 -39.58 39.22
N SER A 239 20.94 -38.65 40.16
CA SER A 239 20.40 -38.63 41.52
C SER A 239 19.30 -37.57 41.74
N ILE A 240 18.94 -36.74 40.77
CA ILE A 240 17.81 -35.80 40.89
C ILE A 240 16.64 -36.26 40.03
N ILE A 241 15.71 -36.99 40.63
CA ILE A 241 14.40 -37.28 40.05
C ILE A 241 13.56 -36.01 40.26
N VAL A 242 13.51 -35.14 39.26
CA VAL A 242 12.48 -34.10 39.21
C VAL A 242 11.19 -34.79 38.77
N PRO A 243 10.12 -34.79 39.59
CA PRO A 243 8.85 -35.31 39.13
C PRO A 243 8.40 -34.47 37.94
N ALA A 244 8.10 -35.12 36.82
CA ALA A 244 7.46 -34.46 35.70
C ALA A 244 6.08 -33.97 36.16
N GLN A 245 6.01 -32.73 36.65
CA GLN A 245 4.75 -32.01 36.78
C GLN A 245 4.35 -31.56 35.38
N THR A 246 3.78 -32.50 34.63
CA THR A 246 3.27 -32.32 33.27
C THR A 246 2.10 -31.33 33.21
N ASP A 247 1.56 -30.92 34.37
CA ASP A 247 0.35 -30.10 34.50
C ASP A 247 0.60 -28.60 34.76
N LEU A 248 1.86 -28.13 34.73
CA LEU A 248 2.19 -26.70 34.91
C LEU A 248 2.10 -25.88 33.62
N PHE A 249 1.94 -26.53 32.48
CA PHE A 249 1.73 -25.87 31.20
C PHE A 249 0.24 -25.86 30.90
N LEU A 250 -0.35 -24.67 30.92
CA LEU A 250 -1.68 -24.46 30.35
C LEU A 250 -1.69 -25.00 28.91
N PRO A 251 -2.84 -25.51 28.42
CA PRO A 251 -2.97 -25.93 27.02
C PRO A 251 -2.42 -24.82 26.12
N THR A 252 -1.72 -25.22 25.05
CA THR A 252 -1.27 -24.29 23.99
C THR A 252 -2.41 -23.33 23.72
N PRO A 253 -2.25 -22.01 23.93
CA PRO A 253 -3.34 -21.08 23.72
C PRO A 253 -3.86 -21.30 22.32
N ASP A 254 -5.19 -21.43 22.19
CA ASP A 254 -5.83 -21.59 20.90
C ASP A 254 -5.23 -20.58 19.92
N PRO A 255 -4.92 -21.00 18.67
CA PRO A 255 -4.43 -20.07 17.67
C PRO A 255 -5.39 -18.90 17.60
N ILE A 256 -4.88 -17.71 17.89
CA ILE A 256 -5.68 -16.49 17.86
C ILE A 256 -5.94 -16.18 16.39
N ILE A 257 -7.10 -16.59 15.90
CA ILE A 257 -7.62 -16.17 14.61
C ILE A 257 -8.07 -14.72 14.80
N VAL A 258 -7.20 -13.78 14.46
CA VAL A 258 -7.58 -12.37 14.34
C VAL A 258 -8.38 -12.24 13.05
N SER A 259 -9.70 -12.39 13.11
CA SER A 259 -10.57 -11.99 12.00
C SER A 259 -10.65 -10.47 11.98
N THR A 260 -10.31 -9.86 10.84
CA THR A 260 -10.57 -8.44 10.63
C THR A 260 -11.79 -8.30 9.73
N ASN A 261 -12.63 -7.29 9.98
CA ASN A 261 -13.81 -7.02 9.14
C ASN A 261 -13.45 -6.50 7.72
N ARG A 262 -12.16 -6.48 7.34
CA ARG A 262 -11.65 -6.02 6.05
C ARG A 262 -10.53 -6.94 5.53
N ASP A 263 -10.79 -8.23 5.50
CA ASP A 263 -9.88 -9.19 4.88
C ASP A 263 -10.15 -9.25 3.37
N CYS A 264 -9.17 -8.87 2.54
CA CYS A 264 -9.16 -9.14 1.10
C CYS A 264 -8.09 -10.23 0.86
N ARG A 265 -8.49 -11.43 0.45
CA ARG A 265 -7.50 -12.45 0.04
C ARG A 265 -7.23 -12.27 -1.44
N MET A 266 -5.98 -12.00 -1.78
CA MET A 266 -5.61 -11.87 -3.19
C MET A 266 -5.38 -13.27 -3.75
N PRO A 267 -5.98 -13.60 -4.90
CA PRO A 267 -5.80 -14.90 -5.52
C PRO A 267 -4.39 -15.04 -6.10
N ALA A 268 -3.98 -16.30 -6.29
CA ALA A 268 -2.71 -16.61 -6.97
C ALA A 268 -2.75 -16.37 -8.49
N HIS A 269 -3.93 -16.12 -9.06
CA HIS A 269 -4.11 -15.91 -10.50
C HIS A 269 -3.84 -14.46 -10.91
N HIS A 270 -3.24 -14.29 -12.09
CA HIS A 270 -2.92 -12.97 -12.66
C HIS A 270 -4.08 -12.25 -13.31
N GLU A 271 -5.02 -13.01 -13.86
CA GLU A 271 -6.18 -12.47 -14.56
C GLU A 271 -7.12 -11.77 -13.59
N VAL A 272 -7.69 -10.64 -13.98
CA VAL A 272 -8.82 -10.10 -13.23
C VAL A 272 -10.05 -10.93 -13.59
N ARG A 273 -10.80 -11.39 -12.59
CA ARG A 273 -12.06 -12.13 -12.78
C ARG A 273 -13.26 -11.32 -12.28
N PRO A 274 -14.50 -11.67 -12.69
CA PRO A 274 -15.70 -11.01 -12.17
C PRO A 274 -15.83 -11.03 -10.65
N GLU A 275 -15.35 -12.11 -10.01
CA GLU A 275 -15.36 -12.29 -8.54
C GLU A 275 -14.39 -11.35 -7.80
N ASP A 276 -13.39 -10.80 -8.50
CA ASP A 276 -12.40 -9.88 -7.93
C ASP A 276 -12.88 -8.42 -7.93
N VAL A 277 -14.03 -8.13 -8.57
CA VAL A 277 -14.51 -6.78 -8.87
C VAL A 277 -15.93 -6.56 -8.39
N ASP A 278 -16.20 -5.45 -7.68
CA ASP A 278 -17.56 -5.02 -7.40
C ASP A 278 -18.20 -4.49 -8.70
N LEU A 279 -18.96 -5.35 -9.38
CA LEU A 279 -19.59 -5.04 -10.68
C LEU A 279 -20.59 -3.90 -10.60
N LYS A 280 -21.18 -3.65 -9.43
CA LYS A 280 -22.08 -2.51 -9.25
C LYS A 280 -21.30 -1.20 -9.25
N ARG A 281 -20.18 -1.16 -8.53
CA ARG A 281 -19.29 0.01 -8.53
C ARG A 281 -18.64 0.24 -9.87
N LEU A 282 -18.16 -0.82 -10.53
CA LEU A 282 -17.63 -0.71 -11.89
C LEU A 282 -18.71 -0.21 -12.86
N GLY A 283 -19.95 -0.70 -12.73
CA GLY A 283 -21.09 -0.18 -13.49
C GLY A 283 -21.31 1.31 -13.27
N GLY A 284 -21.17 1.78 -12.03
CA GLY A 284 -21.23 3.20 -11.67
C GLY A 284 -20.19 4.04 -12.39
N VAL A 285 -18.95 3.55 -12.46
CA VAL A 285 -17.86 4.20 -13.21
C VAL A 285 -18.19 4.26 -14.70
N LEU A 286 -18.60 3.14 -15.30
CA LEU A 286 -18.90 3.07 -16.74
C LEU A 286 -20.10 3.94 -17.12
N ALA A 287 -21.19 3.91 -16.35
CA ALA A 287 -22.35 4.77 -16.58
C ALA A 287 -22.02 6.26 -16.39
N THR A 288 -21.14 6.59 -15.44
CA THR A 288 -20.63 7.97 -15.28
C THR A 288 -19.85 8.42 -16.51
N ALA A 289 -19.06 7.52 -17.09
CA ALA A 289 -18.19 7.82 -18.21
C ALA A 289 -18.92 7.87 -19.57
N TYR A 290 -19.89 6.97 -19.79
CA TYR A 290 -20.47 6.71 -21.12
C TYR A 290 -21.96 7.09 -21.26
N GLU A 291 -22.70 7.24 -20.16
CA GLU A 291 -24.16 7.42 -20.19
C GLU A 291 -24.63 8.72 -19.51
N SER A 292 -23.79 9.36 -18.70
CA SER A 292 -24.20 10.51 -17.90
C SER A 292 -24.12 11.81 -18.71
N GLU A 293 -25.20 12.60 -18.67
CA GLU A 293 -25.23 14.03 -19.03
C GLU A 293 -25.32 14.85 -17.74
N PRO A 294 -24.20 15.18 -17.05
CA PRO A 294 -24.31 15.77 -15.73
C PRO A 294 -24.53 17.29 -15.84
N LYS A 295 -25.43 17.81 -14.99
CA LYS A 295 -25.95 19.18 -15.08
C LYS A 295 -24.97 20.31 -14.75
N ASP A 296 -23.82 20.01 -14.11
CA ASP A 296 -22.78 20.98 -13.72
C ASP A 296 -21.36 20.41 -13.98
N PHE A 297 -21.22 19.70 -15.09
CA PHE A 297 -20.00 19.00 -15.50
C PHE A 297 -19.43 19.55 -16.81
N GLU A 298 -20.03 20.63 -17.30
CA GLU A 298 -19.68 21.28 -18.55
C GLU A 298 -18.20 21.65 -18.57
N SER A 299 -17.62 22.15 -17.49
CA SER A 299 -16.19 22.50 -17.47
C SER A 299 -15.26 21.30 -17.67
N LEU A 300 -15.65 20.09 -17.22
CA LEU A 300 -14.87 18.88 -17.47
C LEU A 300 -15.10 18.39 -18.90
N LEU A 301 -16.36 18.28 -19.34
CA LEU A 301 -16.71 17.86 -20.70
C LEU A 301 -16.16 18.79 -21.79
N LEU A 302 -16.08 20.09 -21.51
CA LEU A 302 -15.51 21.10 -22.40
C LEU A 302 -13.98 21.07 -22.40
N THR A 303 -13.33 20.22 -21.59
CA THR A 303 -11.89 20.02 -21.65
C THR A 303 -11.55 19.36 -22.98
N PRO A 304 -10.84 20.05 -23.90
CA PRO A 304 -10.54 19.49 -25.22
C PRO A 304 -9.76 18.17 -25.07
N GLY A 305 -10.15 17.15 -25.82
CA GLY A 305 -9.53 15.81 -25.76
C GLY A 305 -10.12 14.86 -24.71
N LEU A 306 -11.03 15.34 -23.85
CA LEU A 306 -11.67 14.49 -22.86
C LEU A 306 -12.79 13.63 -23.49
N GLY A 307 -12.44 12.40 -23.85
CA GLY A 307 -13.40 11.37 -24.25
C GLY A 307 -13.91 10.51 -23.08
N PRO A 308 -14.96 9.69 -23.31
CA PRO A 308 -15.53 8.79 -22.31
C PRO A 308 -14.50 7.88 -21.64
N ARG A 309 -13.52 7.36 -22.39
CA ARG A 309 -12.51 6.44 -21.84
C ARG A 309 -11.55 7.13 -20.86
N THR A 310 -11.12 8.36 -21.16
CA THR A 310 -10.35 9.18 -20.22
C THR A 310 -11.19 9.50 -19.00
N LEU A 311 -12.50 9.73 -19.18
CA LEU A 311 -13.39 9.99 -18.07
C LEU A 311 -13.57 8.79 -17.13
N GLN A 312 -13.64 7.57 -17.67
CA GLN A 312 -13.58 6.33 -16.89
C GLN A 312 -12.29 6.27 -16.03
N SER A 313 -11.12 6.56 -16.62
CA SER A 313 -9.85 6.60 -15.88
C SER A 313 -9.86 7.63 -14.76
N LEU A 314 -10.28 8.86 -15.07
CA LEU A 314 -10.37 9.95 -14.11
C LEU A 314 -11.38 9.68 -12.99
N THR A 315 -12.45 8.94 -13.27
CA THR A 315 -13.44 8.54 -12.25
C THR A 315 -12.79 7.64 -11.20
N LEU A 316 -12.06 6.60 -11.63
CA LEU A 316 -11.33 5.72 -10.70
C LEU A 316 -10.19 6.44 -9.97
N VAL A 317 -9.47 7.34 -10.65
CA VAL A 317 -8.46 8.22 -10.02
C VAL A 317 -9.11 9.11 -8.96
N SER A 318 -10.26 9.71 -9.26
CA SER A 318 -11.01 10.56 -8.33
C SER A 318 -11.48 9.78 -7.10
N GLU A 319 -11.80 8.50 -7.25
CA GLU A 319 -12.15 7.65 -6.12
C GLU A 319 -10.92 7.29 -5.26
N VAL A 320 -9.72 7.13 -5.84
CA VAL A 320 -8.49 7.02 -5.04
C VAL A 320 -8.20 8.29 -4.25
N ILE A 321 -8.49 9.47 -4.83
CA ILE A 321 -8.29 10.78 -4.21
C ILE A 321 -9.36 11.10 -3.15
N ASN A 322 -10.63 10.77 -3.38
CA ASN A 322 -11.73 11.25 -2.52
C ASN A 322 -12.45 10.13 -1.74
N GLY A 323 -12.21 8.88 -2.11
CA GLY A 323 -12.91 7.72 -1.56
C GLY A 323 -12.56 7.44 -0.10
N THR A 324 -13.59 7.08 0.66
CA THR A 324 -13.39 6.61 2.04
C THR A 324 -12.82 5.18 2.06
N PRO A 325 -12.20 4.73 3.17
CA PRO A 325 -11.56 3.41 3.22
C PRO A 325 -12.47 2.23 2.85
N SER A 326 -13.81 2.36 2.90
CA SER A 326 -14.74 1.27 2.53
C SER A 326 -14.86 1.04 1.02
N ARG A 327 -14.28 1.91 0.22
CA ARG A 327 -14.31 1.88 -1.24
C ARG A 327 -13.24 0.98 -1.87
N PHE A 328 -12.28 0.52 -1.08
CA PHE A 328 -11.09 -0.18 -1.58
C PHE A 328 -11.10 -1.70 -1.30
N HIS A 329 -12.24 -2.29 -0.92
CA HIS A 329 -12.34 -3.73 -0.67
C HIS A 329 -12.14 -4.60 -1.92
N ASP A 330 -12.22 -4.00 -3.11
CA ASP A 330 -12.05 -4.62 -4.42
C ASP A 330 -10.93 -3.96 -5.25
N PRO A 331 -9.64 -4.07 -4.84
CA PRO A 331 -8.55 -3.35 -5.52
C PRO A 331 -8.40 -3.67 -7.02
N ALA A 332 -8.85 -4.84 -7.46
CA ALA A 332 -8.81 -5.23 -8.87
C ALA A 332 -9.63 -4.28 -9.76
N ARG A 333 -10.72 -3.70 -9.26
CA ARG A 333 -11.54 -2.72 -10.00
C ARG A 333 -10.72 -1.52 -10.49
N PHE A 334 -9.73 -1.10 -9.71
CA PHE A 334 -8.91 0.07 -10.04
C PHE A 334 -7.95 -0.19 -11.21
N SER A 335 -7.73 -1.45 -11.60
CA SER A 335 -6.99 -1.79 -12.83
C SER A 335 -7.74 -1.37 -14.10
N PHE A 336 -9.06 -1.14 -14.03
CA PHE A 336 -9.84 -0.60 -15.16
C PHE A 336 -9.53 0.88 -15.45
N ALA A 337 -8.72 1.55 -14.62
CA ALA A 337 -8.27 2.91 -14.89
C ALA A 337 -7.27 2.92 -16.05
N HIS A 338 -6.19 2.15 -15.96
CA HIS A 338 -5.08 2.18 -16.92
C HIS A 338 -4.53 0.80 -17.26
N GLY A 339 -5.32 -0.26 -17.09
CA GLY A 339 -4.90 -1.64 -17.37
C GLY A 339 -3.84 -2.14 -16.39
N GLY A 340 -3.11 -3.16 -16.84
CA GLY A 340 -1.98 -3.73 -16.10
C GLY A 340 -0.76 -3.85 -16.99
N LYS A 341 0.42 -3.71 -16.38
CA LYS A 341 1.71 -3.81 -17.06
C LYS A 341 1.88 -5.13 -17.82
N ASP A 342 1.27 -6.22 -17.36
CA ASP A 342 1.33 -7.54 -18.00
C ASP A 342 0.09 -7.80 -18.90
N GLY A 343 -0.73 -6.78 -19.15
CA GLY A 343 -1.92 -6.88 -20.00
C GLY A 343 -3.17 -7.38 -19.28
N HIS A 344 -3.18 -7.40 -17.95
CA HIS A 344 -4.32 -7.84 -17.14
C HIS A 344 -4.93 -6.66 -16.35
N PRO A 345 -6.20 -6.31 -16.58
CA PRO A 345 -7.19 -6.98 -17.45
C PRO A 345 -6.98 -6.72 -18.95
N PHE A 346 -6.29 -5.64 -19.30
CA PHE A 346 -5.92 -5.26 -20.66
C PHE A 346 -4.58 -4.49 -20.66
N PRO A 347 -3.90 -4.35 -21.81
CA PRO A 347 -2.66 -3.57 -21.94
C PRO A 347 -2.83 -2.11 -21.51
N VAL A 348 -1.77 -1.48 -21.03
CA VAL A 348 -1.81 -0.10 -20.55
C VAL A 348 -2.11 0.86 -21.72
N PRO A 349 -3.26 1.59 -21.72
CA PRO A 349 -3.64 2.47 -22.81
C PRO A 349 -2.86 3.80 -22.70
N THR A 350 -1.66 3.84 -23.27
CA THR A 350 -0.70 4.94 -23.02
C THR A 350 -1.23 6.32 -23.39
N ARG A 351 -2.04 6.44 -24.45
CA ARG A 351 -2.64 7.73 -24.86
C ARG A 351 -3.66 8.23 -23.85
N VAL A 352 -4.53 7.34 -23.35
CA VAL A 352 -5.54 7.65 -22.32
C VAL A 352 -4.86 7.99 -20.99
N TYR A 353 -3.78 7.29 -20.66
CA TYR A 353 -2.98 7.57 -19.47
C TYR A 353 -2.37 8.97 -19.53
N ASP A 354 -1.70 9.31 -20.62
CA ASP A 354 -1.10 10.66 -20.81
C ASP A 354 -2.15 11.76 -20.72
N GLU A 355 -3.32 11.52 -21.32
CA GLU A 355 -4.44 12.46 -21.25
C GLU A 355 -5.00 12.61 -19.82
N SER A 356 -5.10 11.51 -19.08
CA SER A 356 -5.52 11.54 -17.66
C SER A 356 -4.53 12.33 -16.80
N ILE A 357 -3.22 12.18 -17.05
CA ILE A 357 -2.16 12.98 -16.39
C ILE A 357 -2.34 14.46 -16.73
N ARG A 358 -2.52 14.79 -18.01
CA ARG A 358 -2.69 16.17 -18.47
C ARG A 358 -3.90 16.83 -17.82
N VAL A 359 -5.08 16.20 -17.87
CA VAL A 359 -6.32 16.75 -17.31
C VAL A 359 -6.22 16.93 -15.80
N LEU A 360 -5.67 15.95 -15.08
CA LEU A 360 -5.47 16.04 -13.63
C LEU A 360 -4.46 17.15 -13.27
N GLY A 361 -3.35 17.23 -14.00
CA GLY A 361 -2.32 18.27 -13.81
C GLY A 361 -2.85 19.68 -14.06
N ASP A 362 -3.54 19.89 -15.18
CA ASP A 362 -4.17 21.17 -15.52
C ASP A 362 -5.18 21.61 -14.45
N SER A 363 -5.88 20.66 -13.82
CA SER A 363 -6.87 20.94 -12.77
C SER A 363 -6.21 21.35 -11.46
N ILE A 364 -5.12 20.69 -11.07
CA ILE A 364 -4.35 21.02 -9.86
C ILE A 364 -3.66 22.37 -9.99
N GLU A 365 -3.00 22.64 -11.13
CA GLU A 365 -2.30 23.90 -11.34
C GLU A 365 -3.25 25.10 -11.33
N LYS A 366 -4.44 24.96 -11.92
CA LYS A 366 -5.48 26.01 -11.86
C LYS A 366 -6.00 26.23 -10.44
N ALA A 367 -6.20 25.16 -9.68
CA ALA A 367 -6.60 25.28 -8.28
C ALA A 367 -5.57 26.02 -7.42
N LYS A 368 -4.27 25.78 -7.64
CA LYS A 368 -3.18 26.53 -6.98
C LYS A 368 -3.19 28.03 -7.33
N LEU A 369 -3.68 28.40 -8.51
CA LEU A 369 -3.84 29.80 -8.95
C LEU A 369 -5.11 30.47 -8.42
N GLY A 370 -5.86 29.82 -7.53
CA GLY A 370 -7.07 30.34 -6.90
C GLY A 370 -8.39 29.90 -7.56
N ASP A 371 -8.32 29.17 -8.67
CA ASP A 371 -9.50 28.60 -9.36
C ASP A 371 -9.85 27.23 -8.76
N ARG A 372 -10.43 27.26 -7.56
CA ARG A 372 -10.78 26.04 -6.80
C ARG A 372 -11.88 25.21 -7.46
N ASP A 373 -12.67 25.79 -8.36
CA ASP A 373 -13.78 25.13 -9.06
C ASP A 373 -13.29 23.88 -9.82
N LYS A 374 -12.04 23.90 -10.31
CA LYS A 374 -11.47 22.76 -11.03
C LYS A 374 -11.01 21.61 -10.16
N MET A 375 -10.51 21.86 -8.95
CA MET A 375 -10.22 20.78 -8.01
C MET A 375 -11.51 20.18 -7.45
N GLU A 376 -12.53 21.02 -7.21
CA GLU A 376 -13.87 20.53 -6.90
C GLU A 376 -14.43 19.63 -7.99
N CYS A 377 -14.08 19.87 -9.26
CA CYS A 377 -14.54 19.06 -10.38
C CYS A 377 -14.23 17.56 -10.23
N LEU A 378 -13.06 17.18 -9.72
CA LEU A 378 -12.73 15.77 -9.48
C LEU A 378 -13.53 15.17 -8.33
N ASN A 379 -13.77 15.95 -7.28
CA ASN A 379 -14.68 15.52 -6.21
C ASN A 379 -16.12 15.41 -6.73
N ARG A 380 -16.60 16.35 -7.56
CA ARG A 380 -17.92 16.28 -8.22
C ARG A 380 -18.04 15.06 -9.12
N LEU A 381 -16.97 14.68 -9.83
CA LEU A 381 -16.91 13.44 -10.61
C LEU A 381 -17.13 12.22 -9.70
N TYR A 382 -16.41 12.14 -8.58
CA TYR A 382 -16.62 11.09 -7.59
C TYR A 382 -18.04 11.09 -6.98
N GLN A 383 -18.59 12.27 -6.65
CA GLN A 383 -19.96 12.37 -6.15
C GLN A 383 -21.00 11.94 -7.19
N THR A 384 -20.76 12.24 -8.46
CA THR A 384 -21.62 11.81 -9.58
C THR A 384 -21.63 10.29 -9.68
N GLN A 385 -20.46 9.65 -9.62
CA GLN A 385 -20.34 8.19 -9.57
C GLN A 385 -21.15 7.61 -8.40
N LEU A 386 -21.03 8.16 -7.19
CA LEU A 386 -21.81 7.70 -6.04
C LEU A 386 -23.32 7.87 -6.24
N ALA A 387 -23.75 8.97 -6.87
CA ALA A 387 -25.15 9.21 -7.17
C ALA A 387 -25.68 8.19 -8.19
N VAL A 388 -24.93 7.89 -9.24
CA VAL A 388 -25.27 6.89 -10.26
C VAL A 388 -25.34 5.49 -9.63
N GLU A 389 -24.36 5.10 -8.81
CA GLU A 389 -24.37 3.83 -8.09
C GLU A 389 -25.60 3.66 -7.18
N ARG A 390 -26.01 4.74 -6.51
CA ARG A 390 -27.15 4.74 -5.58
C ARG A 390 -28.49 4.71 -6.30
N ASN A 391 -28.63 5.49 -7.38
CA ASN A 391 -29.93 5.77 -7.99
C ASN A 391 -30.22 4.89 -9.22
N CYS A 392 -29.20 4.47 -9.95
CA CYS A 392 -29.36 3.75 -11.21
C CYS A 392 -29.07 2.25 -11.11
N SER A 393 -28.50 1.77 -9.98
CA SER A 393 -28.05 0.39 -9.79
C SER A 393 -27.35 -0.23 -11.02
N PRO A 394 -26.37 0.48 -11.61
CA PRO A 394 -25.72 0.01 -12.82
C PRO A 394 -24.93 -1.28 -12.53
N LEU A 395 -24.96 -2.23 -13.45
CA LEU A 395 -24.18 -3.46 -13.35
C LEU A 395 -23.27 -3.57 -14.57
N ALA A 396 -21.96 -3.61 -14.34
CA ALA A 396 -21.01 -3.80 -15.42
C ALA A 396 -21.11 -5.20 -16.02
N ASP A 397 -21.20 -5.28 -17.35
CA ASP A 397 -20.97 -6.52 -18.08
C ASP A 397 -19.45 -6.71 -18.19
N PHE A 398 -18.89 -7.52 -17.29
CA PHE A 398 -17.44 -7.69 -17.13
C PHE A 398 -16.76 -8.13 -18.44
N ASP A 399 -17.30 -9.17 -19.08
CA ASP A 399 -16.70 -9.75 -20.29
C ASP A 399 -16.78 -8.78 -21.47
N LYS A 400 -17.92 -8.09 -21.65
CA LYS A 400 -18.02 -7.05 -22.67
C LYS A 400 -17.11 -5.86 -22.41
N THR A 401 -16.93 -5.47 -21.15
CA THR A 401 -16.02 -4.37 -20.79
C THR A 401 -14.58 -4.72 -21.18
N ILE A 402 -14.11 -5.92 -20.83
CA ILE A 402 -12.76 -6.36 -21.22
C ILE A 402 -12.64 -6.51 -22.73
N ALA A 403 -13.64 -7.07 -23.41
CA ALA A 403 -13.63 -7.20 -24.86
C ALA A 403 -13.55 -5.83 -25.55
N HIS A 404 -14.29 -4.84 -25.06
CA HIS A 404 -14.25 -3.46 -25.54
C HIS A 404 -12.86 -2.82 -25.35
N GLU A 405 -12.24 -2.97 -24.18
CA GLU A 405 -10.90 -2.44 -23.90
C GLU A 405 -9.84 -3.09 -24.80
N LYS A 406 -9.92 -4.41 -25.01
CA LYS A 406 -8.99 -5.14 -25.90
C LYS A 406 -9.16 -4.74 -27.36
N ALA A 407 -10.40 -4.55 -27.83
CA ALA A 407 -10.69 -4.17 -29.21
C ALA A 407 -10.13 -2.78 -29.59
N HIS A 408 -10.10 -1.84 -28.64
CA HIS A 408 -9.59 -0.48 -28.86
C HIS A 408 -8.13 -0.29 -28.37
N SER A 409 -7.50 -1.36 -27.88
CA SER A 409 -6.16 -1.30 -27.29
C SER A 409 -5.14 -0.67 -28.25
N GLU A 410 -5.12 -1.05 -29.54
CA GLU A 410 -4.20 -0.46 -30.52
C GLU A 410 -4.43 1.04 -30.72
N GLU A 411 -5.69 1.45 -30.85
CA GLU A 411 -6.10 2.85 -31.00
C GLU A 411 -5.64 3.71 -29.81
N TRP A 412 -5.70 3.16 -28.60
CA TRP A 412 -5.30 3.86 -27.38
C TRP A 412 -3.81 3.72 -27.04
N GLY A 413 -3.02 3.09 -27.92
CA GLY A 413 -1.60 2.86 -27.72
C GLY A 413 -1.33 1.89 -26.57
N GLY A 414 -2.12 0.81 -26.50
CA GLY A 414 -1.99 -0.27 -25.55
C GLY A 414 -0.59 -0.88 -25.57
N ARG A 415 0.03 -0.96 -24.39
CA ARG A 415 1.36 -1.55 -24.21
C ARG A 415 1.44 -2.43 -22.96
N THR A 416 2.25 -3.45 -23.05
CA THR A 416 2.66 -4.33 -21.96
C THR A 416 4.18 -4.26 -21.78
N VAL A 417 4.71 -4.85 -20.71
CA VAL A 417 6.17 -4.94 -20.49
C VAL A 417 6.85 -5.84 -21.52
N GLY A 418 6.09 -6.71 -22.20
CA GLY A 418 6.60 -7.59 -23.26
C GLY A 418 6.82 -6.90 -24.61
N ASP A 419 6.27 -5.69 -24.80
CA ASP A 419 6.38 -4.88 -26.02
C ASP A 419 7.59 -3.94 -25.96
#